data_AF-D6XV22-F1
#
_entry.id   AF-D6XV22-F1
#
_cell.length_a   1.000
_cell.length_b   1.000
_cell.length_c   1.000
_cell.angle_alpha   90.00
_cell.angle_beta   90.00
_cell.angle_gamma   90.00
#
_symmetry.space_group_name_H-M   'P 1'
#
loop_
_entity.id
_entity.type
_entity.pdbx_description
1 polymer ?
#
loop_
_entity_poly.entity_id
_entity_poly.type
_entity_poly.pdbx_seq_one_letter_code
_entity_poly.pdbx_strand_id
1 'polypeptide(L)'
;MIHNRMVKRMMYIVILGVLLAGPLLIEVNRPVPYYLIVLAVFLYLFRDIQDPDRSRNRFLYKCYQQRRRSYHVNAFREGAVFLLQVSFILAVSLSGGIEPFTVYIRELWGLWIVVLVIALPLGYIRVEMNETLYEEAVQKMVENGETLRFLEEDPIERERILKNQTGDDRQPLL
;
A
#
# COMPACT_ATOMS: atom_id res chain seq x y z
N MET A 1 12.09 20.17 6.97
CA MET A 1 11.03 19.21 7.39
C MET A 1 9.65 19.84 7.62
N ILE A 2 9.51 21.03 8.21
CA ILE A 2 8.20 21.65 8.56
C ILE A 2 7.34 21.97 7.33
N HIS A 3 7.95 22.48 6.25
CA HIS A 3 7.25 22.86 5.03
C HIS A 3 6.54 21.67 4.34
N ASN A 4 7.20 20.49 4.33
CA ASN A 4 6.63 19.28 3.73
C ASN A 4 5.43 18.73 4.54
N ARG A 5 5.42 18.90 5.87
CA ARG A 5 4.27 18.54 6.72
C ARG A 5 3.06 19.46 6.51
N MET A 6 3.29 20.76 6.34
CA MET A 6 2.22 21.71 6.02
C MET A 6 1.59 21.42 4.66
N VAL A 7 2.41 21.21 3.63
CA VAL A 7 1.92 20.90 2.28
C VAL A 7 1.11 19.59 2.26
N LYS A 8 1.60 18.53 2.93
CA LYS A 8 0.84 17.28 3.09
C LYS A 8 -0.48 17.50 3.82
N ARG A 9 -0.49 18.25 4.93
CA ARG A 9 -1.73 18.59 5.65
C ARG A 9 -2.72 19.34 4.75
N MET A 10 -2.25 20.33 3.99
CA MET A 10 -3.10 21.10 3.09
C MET A 10 -3.70 20.21 2.00
N MET A 11 -2.90 19.32 1.41
CA MET A 11 -3.37 18.36 0.41
C MET A 11 -4.42 17.41 0.97
N TYR A 12 -4.26 16.91 2.21
CA TYR A 12 -5.26 16.05 2.83
C TYR A 12 -6.57 16.78 3.18
N ILE A 13 -6.50 18.05 3.60
CA ILE A 13 -7.69 18.89 3.81
C ILE A 13 -8.43 19.10 2.48
N VAL A 14 -7.70 19.33 1.39
CA VAL A 14 -8.29 19.46 0.04
C VAL A 14 -8.94 18.16 -0.40
N ILE A 15 -8.26 17.01 -0.23
CA ILE A 15 -8.81 15.68 -0.54
C ILE A 15 -10.08 15.40 0.29
N LEU A 16 -10.07 15.74 1.58
CA LEU A 16 -11.24 15.60 2.44
C LEU A 16 -12.41 16.48 1.96
N GLY A 17 -12.14 17.73 1.59
CA GLY A 17 -13.14 18.63 1.03
C GLY A 17 -13.77 18.08 -0.25
N VAL A 18 -12.96 17.51 -1.15
CA VAL A 18 -13.43 16.86 -2.38
C VAL A 18 -14.27 15.62 -2.06
N LEU A 19 -13.82 14.77 -1.14
CA LEU A 19 -14.58 13.58 -0.72
C LEU A 19 -15.89 13.95 -0.02
N LEU A 20 -15.95 15.04 0.73
CA LEU A 20 -17.21 15.50 1.35
C LEU A 20 -18.15 16.16 0.34
N ALA A 21 -17.61 16.73 -0.75
CA ALA A 21 -18.39 17.32 -1.82
C ALA A 21 -18.91 16.29 -2.85
N GLY A 22 -18.35 15.07 -2.88
CA GLY A 22 -18.76 14.01 -3.80
C GLY A 22 -20.28 13.71 -3.83
N PRO A 23 -20.98 13.63 -2.68
CA PRO A 23 -22.44 13.43 -2.63
C PRO A 23 -23.26 14.59 -3.18
N LEU A 24 -22.67 15.79 -3.31
CA LEU A 24 -23.32 16.96 -3.91
C LEU A 24 -23.15 16.99 -5.43
N LEU A 25 -22.12 16.32 -5.96
CA LEU A 25 -21.77 16.31 -7.38
C LEU A 25 -22.26 15.05 -8.11
N ILE A 26 -22.49 13.97 -7.37
CA ILE A 26 -22.95 12.68 -7.89
C ILE A 26 -24.15 12.26 -7.03
N GLU A 27 -25.26 11.85 -7.65
CA GLU A 27 -26.39 11.26 -6.94
C GLU A 27 -25.96 9.95 -6.27
N VAL A 28 -25.50 10.04 -5.02
CA VAL A 28 -25.09 8.88 -4.24
C VAL A 28 -26.35 8.24 -3.64
N ASN A 29 -26.80 7.14 -4.25
CA ASN A 29 -27.97 6.36 -3.83
C ASN A 29 -27.95 5.89 -2.35
N ARG A 30 -26.78 5.87 -1.70
CA ARG A 30 -26.65 5.55 -0.26
C ARG A 30 -25.63 6.47 0.42
N PRO A 31 -26.06 7.62 0.97
CA PRO A 31 -25.14 8.62 1.54
C PRO A 31 -24.45 8.16 2.83
N VAL A 32 -25.12 7.32 3.64
CA VAL A 32 -24.59 6.85 4.93
C VAL A 32 -23.32 5.98 4.80
N PRO A 33 -23.30 4.88 4.02
CA PRO A 33 -22.08 4.09 3.85
C PRO A 33 -20.96 4.89 3.16
N TYR A 34 -21.30 5.85 2.31
CA TYR A 34 -20.33 6.76 1.72
C TYR A 34 -19.60 7.59 2.78
N TYR A 35 -20.33 8.27 3.68
CA TYR A 35 -19.71 9.06 4.74
C TYR A 35 -18.92 8.21 5.74
N LEU A 36 -19.32 6.95 5.99
CA LEU A 36 -18.54 6.02 6.82
C LEU A 36 -17.19 5.67 6.17
N ILE A 37 -17.16 5.43 4.86
CA ILE A 37 -15.92 5.19 4.12
C ILE A 37 -15.03 6.45 4.14
N VAL A 38 -15.61 7.62 3.89
CA VAL A 38 -14.89 8.90 3.93
C VAL A 38 -14.30 9.15 5.33
N LEU A 39 -15.06 8.88 6.39
CA LEU A 39 -14.58 9.01 7.76
C LEU A 39 -13.44 8.02 8.07
N ALA A 40 -13.56 6.77 7.63
CA ALA A 40 -12.50 5.77 7.82
C ALA A 40 -11.20 6.18 7.09
N VAL A 41 -11.31 6.69 5.87
CA VAL A 41 -10.18 7.22 5.09
C VAL A 41 -9.56 8.44 5.80
N PHE A 42 -10.38 9.35 6.31
CA PHE A 42 -9.90 10.52 7.04
C PHE A 42 -9.15 10.14 8.32
N LEU A 43 -9.71 9.24 9.14
CA LEU A 43 -9.05 8.77 10.35
C LEU A 43 -7.72 8.06 10.05
N TYR A 44 -7.67 7.29 8.97
CA TYR A 44 -6.44 6.63 8.52
C TYR A 44 -5.36 7.64 8.12
N LEU A 45 -5.72 8.64 7.30
CA LEU A 45 -4.81 9.70 6.85
C LEU A 45 -4.36 10.59 8.01
N PHE A 46 -5.26 10.94 8.93
CA PHE A 46 -4.95 11.81 10.08
C PHE A 46 -3.96 11.14 11.04
N ARG A 47 -4.10 9.83 11.25
CA ARG A 47 -3.18 9.04 12.08
C ARG A 47 -1.77 9.00 11.48
N ASP A 48 -1.65 8.99 10.16
CA ASP A 48 -0.35 9.00 9.46
C ASP A 48 0.39 10.34 9.60
N ILE A 49 -0.35 11.46 9.75
CA ILE A 49 0.21 12.80 9.94
C ILE A 49 0.73 13.03 11.35
N GLN A 50 0.06 12.47 12.37
CA GLN A 50 0.45 12.66 13.77
C GLN A 50 1.79 12.00 14.11
N ASP A 51 2.12 10.88 13.45
CA ASP A 51 3.25 10.04 13.84
C ASP A 51 3.99 9.47 12.60
N PRO A 52 4.56 10.35 11.74
CA PRO A 52 5.12 9.96 10.45
C PRO A 52 6.33 9.03 10.58
N ASP A 53 7.09 9.16 11.66
CA ASP A 53 8.24 8.29 11.92
C ASP A 53 7.79 6.87 12.28
N ARG A 54 6.64 6.74 12.94
CA ARG A 54 6.08 5.43 13.30
C ARG A 54 5.50 4.69 12.11
N SER A 55 4.83 5.40 11.19
CA SER A 55 4.33 4.79 9.95
C SER A 55 5.47 4.42 9.01
N ARG A 56 6.49 5.29 8.89
CA ARG A 56 7.73 5.01 8.16
C ARG A 56 8.46 3.79 8.70
N ASN A 57 8.67 3.71 10.02
CA ASN A 57 9.31 2.54 10.64
C ASN A 57 8.49 1.26 10.47
N ARG A 58 7.15 1.35 10.54
CA ARG A 58 6.26 0.20 10.32
C ARG A 58 6.30 -0.27 8.86
N PHE A 59 6.38 0.65 7.90
CA PHE A 59 6.55 0.32 6.49
C PHE A 59 7.89 -0.39 6.26
N LEU A 60 9.00 0.19 6.72
CA LEU A 60 10.33 -0.40 6.58
C LEU A 60 10.42 -1.78 7.22
N TYR A 61 9.87 -1.94 8.43
CA TYR A 61 9.83 -3.23 9.10
C TYR A 61 8.99 -4.27 8.35
N LYS A 62 7.86 -3.85 7.74
CA LYS A 62 7.04 -4.73 6.90
C LYS A 62 7.80 -5.18 5.65
N CYS A 63 8.50 -4.27 4.99
CA CYS A 63 9.35 -4.58 3.83
C CYS A 63 10.51 -5.51 4.20
N TYR A 64 11.19 -5.26 5.33
CA TYR A 64 12.21 -6.16 5.87
C TYR A 64 11.66 -7.57 6.12
N GLN A 65 10.51 -7.69 6.78
CA GLN A 65 9.87 -9.00 6.99
C GLN A 65 9.45 -9.68 5.68
N GLN A 66 9.04 -8.90 4.67
CA GLN A 66 8.74 -9.43 3.34
C GLN A 66 10.01 -9.98 2.70
N ARG A 67 11.14 -9.27 2.71
CA ARG A 67 12.42 -9.76 2.15
C ARG A 67 12.91 -11.08 2.74
N ARG A 68 12.61 -11.37 4.01
CA ARG A 68 12.93 -12.68 4.62
C ARG A 68 12.11 -13.85 4.05
N ARG A 69 11.05 -13.58 3.29
CA ARG A 69 10.21 -14.58 2.62
C ARG A 69 10.54 -14.62 1.13
N SER A 70 10.28 -15.75 0.48
CA SER A 70 10.47 -15.87 -0.98
C SER A 70 9.68 -14.79 -1.74
N TYR A 71 10.34 -14.19 -2.73
CA TYR A 71 9.79 -13.15 -3.60
C TYR A 71 8.42 -13.54 -4.19
N HIS A 72 8.29 -14.78 -4.68
CA HIS A 72 7.04 -15.31 -5.23
C HIS A 72 5.91 -15.40 -4.19
N VAL A 73 6.23 -15.73 -2.94
CA VAL A 73 5.24 -15.82 -1.85
C VAL A 73 4.71 -14.43 -1.50
N ASN A 74 5.56 -13.40 -1.52
CA ASN A 74 5.13 -12.03 -1.32
C ASN A 74 4.29 -11.52 -2.48
N ALA A 75 4.70 -11.78 -3.72
CA ALA A 75 3.97 -11.38 -4.91
C ALA A 75 2.58 -12.01 -4.95
N PHE A 76 2.49 -13.32 -4.64
CA PHE A 76 1.21 -14.01 -4.53
C PHE A 76 0.31 -13.43 -3.44
N ARG A 77 0.87 -13.10 -2.26
CA ARG A 77 0.12 -12.49 -1.16
C ARG A 77 -0.42 -11.11 -1.51
N GLU A 78 0.39 -10.25 -2.12
CA GLU A 78 -0.04 -8.91 -2.56
C GLU A 78 -1.11 -9.00 -3.67
N GLY A 79 -0.95 -9.94 -4.61
CA GLY A 79 -1.95 -10.24 -5.63
C GLY A 79 -3.27 -10.76 -5.04
N ALA A 80 -3.21 -11.64 -4.05
CA ALA A 80 -4.40 -12.15 -3.35
C ALA A 80 -5.12 -11.06 -2.56
N VAL A 81 -4.37 -10.15 -1.89
CA VAL A 81 -4.95 -8.99 -1.20
C VAL A 81 -5.66 -8.07 -2.20
N PHE A 82 -5.04 -7.81 -3.35
CA PHE A 82 -5.66 -7.02 -4.41
C PHE A 82 -6.94 -7.68 -4.93
N LEU A 83 -6.91 -8.98 -5.19
CA LEU A 83 -8.06 -9.75 -5.64
C LEU A 83 -9.22 -9.67 -4.62
N LEU A 84 -8.93 -9.78 -3.33
CA LEU A 84 -9.93 -9.64 -2.26
C LEU A 84 -10.52 -8.21 -2.19
N GLN A 85 -9.70 -7.18 -2.37
CA GLN A 85 -10.19 -5.79 -2.38
C GLN A 85 -11.11 -5.53 -3.57
N VAL A 86 -10.72 -5.96 -4.77
CA VAL A 86 -11.55 -5.85 -5.98
C VAL A 86 -12.85 -6.66 -5.83
N SER A 87 -12.76 -7.86 -5.26
CA SER A 87 -13.90 -8.69 -4.88
C SER A 87 -14.90 -7.98 -3.99
N PHE A 88 -14.38 -7.36 -2.93
CA PHE A 88 -15.22 -6.63 -1.99
C PHE A 88 -15.89 -5.42 -2.64
N ILE A 89 -15.14 -4.64 -3.44
CA ILE A 89 -15.68 -3.47 -4.15
C ILE A 89 -16.77 -3.88 -5.14
N LEU A 90 -16.53 -4.93 -5.94
CA LEU A 90 -17.52 -5.47 -6.87
C LEU A 90 -18.78 -5.97 -6.13
N ALA A 91 -18.62 -6.72 -5.05
CA ALA A 91 -19.74 -7.22 -4.25
C ALA A 91 -20.57 -6.08 -3.65
N VAL A 92 -19.93 -5.04 -3.11
CA VAL A 92 -20.63 -3.87 -2.54
C VAL A 92 -21.32 -3.07 -3.63
N SER A 93 -20.69 -2.90 -4.81
CA SER A 93 -21.23 -2.09 -5.91
C SER A 93 -22.42 -2.76 -6.61
N LEU A 94 -22.43 -4.09 -6.67
CA LEU A 94 -23.51 -4.89 -7.27
C LEU A 94 -24.65 -5.21 -6.28
N SER A 95 -24.48 -4.91 -4.98
CA SER A 95 -25.47 -5.16 -3.91
C SER A 95 -26.67 -4.19 -3.91
N GLY A 96 -27.22 -3.90 -5.08
CA GLY A 96 -28.45 -3.14 -5.31
C GLY A 96 -29.75 -3.83 -4.85
N GLY A 97 -29.68 -4.75 -3.87
CA GLY A 97 -30.85 -5.45 -3.30
C GLY A 97 -31.06 -6.90 -3.76
N ILE A 98 -30.16 -7.46 -4.57
CA ILE A 98 -30.18 -8.89 -4.94
C ILE A 98 -29.08 -9.60 -4.16
N GLU A 99 -29.36 -10.84 -3.71
CA GLU A 99 -28.41 -11.67 -2.97
C GLU A 99 -27.05 -11.70 -3.68
N PRO A 100 -26.00 -11.12 -3.06
CA PRO A 100 -24.73 -10.86 -3.72
C PRO A 100 -24.01 -12.15 -4.13
N PHE A 101 -24.33 -13.29 -3.53
CA PHE A 101 -23.73 -14.58 -3.87
C PHE A 101 -24.20 -15.17 -5.21
N THR A 102 -25.44 -14.91 -5.60
CA THR A 102 -26.11 -15.64 -6.67
C THR A 102 -25.72 -15.11 -8.06
N VAL A 103 -25.52 -13.80 -8.19
CA VAL A 103 -25.00 -13.15 -9.41
C VAL A 103 -23.49 -13.36 -9.57
N TYR A 104 -22.76 -13.38 -8.44
CA TYR A 104 -21.31 -13.47 -8.38
C TYR A 104 -20.75 -14.80 -8.87
N ILE A 105 -21.48 -15.91 -8.65
CA ILE A 105 -21.06 -17.26 -9.01
C ILE A 105 -21.55 -17.69 -10.40
N ARG A 106 -22.59 -17.07 -10.96
CA ARG A 106 -23.24 -17.59 -12.19
C ARG A 106 -22.89 -16.85 -13.48
N GLU A 107 -22.64 -15.54 -13.45
CA GLU A 107 -22.48 -14.73 -14.68
C GLU A 107 -21.13 -14.00 -14.81
N LEU A 108 -20.30 -13.98 -13.77
CA LEU A 108 -19.07 -13.16 -13.73
C LEU A 108 -17.77 -13.95 -13.83
N TRP A 109 -17.80 -15.25 -14.19
CA TRP A 109 -16.59 -16.08 -14.30
C TRP A 109 -15.52 -15.49 -15.24
N GLY A 110 -15.94 -14.93 -16.38
CA GLY A 110 -15.03 -14.26 -17.31
C GLY A 110 -14.33 -13.04 -16.68
N LEU A 111 -15.07 -12.26 -15.87
CA LEU A 111 -14.51 -11.12 -15.14
C LEU A 111 -13.55 -11.59 -14.04
N TRP A 112 -13.84 -12.69 -13.34
CA TRP A 112 -12.95 -13.28 -12.33
C TRP A 112 -11.63 -13.76 -12.91
N ILE A 113 -11.66 -14.40 -14.07
CA ILE A 113 -10.45 -14.84 -14.77
C ILE A 113 -9.59 -13.62 -15.14
N VAL A 114 -10.21 -12.57 -15.69
CA VAL A 114 -9.51 -11.32 -16.02
C VAL A 114 -8.90 -10.68 -14.78
N VAL A 115 -9.66 -10.57 -13.69
CA VAL A 115 -9.16 -10.02 -12.42
C VAL A 115 -8.00 -10.84 -11.88
N LEU A 116 -8.05 -12.17 -11.97
CA LEU A 116 -7.00 -13.06 -11.48
C LEU A 116 -5.72 -12.96 -12.34
N VAL A 117 -5.87 -12.90 -13.66
CA VAL A 117 -4.76 -12.69 -14.61
C VAL A 117 -4.09 -11.33 -14.40
N ILE A 118 -4.83 -10.30 -13.98
CA ILE A 118 -4.29 -8.97 -13.68
C ILE A 118 -3.69 -8.91 -12.26
N ALA A 119 -4.31 -9.57 -11.28
CA ALA A 119 -3.91 -9.53 -9.88
C ALA A 119 -2.52 -10.12 -9.64
N LEU A 120 -2.17 -11.21 -10.34
CA LEU A 120 -0.87 -11.87 -10.17
C LEU A 120 0.30 -10.98 -10.63
N PRO A 121 0.34 -10.45 -11.87
CA PRO A 121 1.36 -9.49 -12.30
C PRO A 121 1.42 -8.23 -11.44
N LEU A 122 0.27 -7.69 -11.01
CA LEU A 122 0.23 -6.54 -10.10
C LEU A 122 0.89 -6.84 -8.75
N GLY A 123 0.76 -8.08 -8.26
CA GLY A 123 1.46 -8.54 -7.07
C GLY A 123 2.97 -8.45 -7.22
N TYR A 124 3.51 -8.89 -8.36
CA TYR A 124 4.95 -8.80 -8.66
C TYR A 124 5.43 -7.35 -8.76
N ILE A 125 4.73 -6.52 -9.55
CA ILE A 125 5.05 -5.09 -9.70
C ILE A 125 5.03 -4.38 -8.35
N ARG A 126 4.06 -4.68 -7.47
CA ARG A 126 3.99 -4.09 -6.14
C ARG A 126 5.15 -4.50 -5.24
N VAL A 127 5.59 -5.74 -5.29
CA VAL A 127 6.74 -6.18 -4.50
C VAL A 127 7.99 -5.45 -4.97
N GLU A 128 8.23 -5.40 -6.28
CA GLU A 128 9.38 -4.69 -6.86
C GLU A 128 9.37 -3.20 -6.50
N MET A 129 8.24 -2.52 -6.69
CA MET A 129 8.09 -1.11 -6.35
C MET A 129 8.30 -0.85 -4.84
N ASN A 130 7.80 -1.75 -3.98
CA ASN A 130 8.03 -1.65 -2.54
C ASN A 130 9.50 -1.87 -2.15
N GLU A 131 10.22 -2.72 -2.88
CA GLU A 131 11.66 -2.91 -2.69
C GLU A 131 12.46 -1.68 -3.09
N THR A 132 12.16 -1.07 -4.23
CA THR A 132 12.81 0.19 -4.64
C THR A 132 12.55 1.31 -3.63
N LEU A 133 11.30 1.47 -3.19
CA LEU A 133 10.93 2.46 -2.19
C LEU A 133 11.60 2.21 -0.83
N TYR A 134 11.78 0.95 -0.46
CA TYR A 134 12.51 0.56 0.74
C TYR A 134 13.99 0.95 0.63
N GLU A 135 14.65 0.62 -0.47
CA GLU A 135 16.07 0.93 -0.69
C GLU A 135 16.33 2.43 -0.69
N GLU A 136 15.51 3.21 -1.39
CA GLU A 136 15.63 4.68 -1.38
C GLU A 136 15.42 5.25 0.02
N ALA A 137 14.44 4.73 0.78
CA ALA A 137 14.14 5.22 2.12
C ALA A 137 15.27 4.88 3.10
N VAL A 138 15.82 3.68 3.02
CA VAL A 138 16.96 3.25 3.84
C VAL A 138 18.21 4.05 3.48
N GLN A 139 18.52 4.23 2.19
CA GLN A 139 19.66 5.03 1.74
C GLN A 139 19.59 6.46 2.27
N LYS A 140 18.43 7.12 2.13
CA LYS A 140 18.22 8.48 2.68
C LYS A 140 18.38 8.52 4.20
N MET A 141 17.99 7.48 4.92
CA MET A 141 18.17 7.42 6.38
C MET A 141 19.63 7.30 6.77
N VAL A 142 20.39 6.44 6.08
CA VAL A 142 21.83 6.28 6.31
C VAL A 142 22.58 7.56 5.97
N GLU A 143 22.27 8.23 4.86
CA GLU A 143 22.83 9.54 4.50
C GLU A 143 22.55 10.62 5.56
N ASN A 144 21.38 10.56 6.20
CA ASN A 144 21.01 11.47 7.28
C ASN A 144 21.57 11.06 8.66
N GLY A 145 22.31 9.96 8.76
CA GLY A 145 22.84 9.43 10.01
C GLY A 145 21.79 8.85 10.97
N GLU A 146 20.58 8.54 10.47
CA GLU A 146 19.52 7.91 11.27
C GLU A 146 19.79 6.40 11.41
N THR A 147 19.80 5.88 12.64
CA THR A 147 19.97 4.44 12.89
C THR A 147 18.62 3.72 12.92
N LEU A 148 18.51 2.67 12.10
CA LEU A 148 17.36 1.77 12.10
C LEU A 148 17.64 0.59 13.04
N ARG A 149 17.00 0.58 14.21
CA ARG A 149 17.19 -0.45 15.25
C ARG A 149 17.06 -1.88 14.75
N PHE A 150 16.17 -2.15 13.79
CA PHE A 150 15.99 -3.50 13.23
C PHE A 150 17.08 -3.90 12.22
N LEU A 151 17.83 -2.96 11.65
CA LEU A 151 19.01 -3.26 10.81
C LEU A 151 20.26 -3.53 11.66
N GLU A 152 20.31 -3.03 12.89
CA GLU A 152 21.37 -3.38 13.85
C GLU A 152 21.29 -4.84 14.30
N GLU A 153 20.08 -5.42 14.28
CA GLU A 153 19.81 -6.83 14.60
C GLU A 153 20.19 -7.80 13.46
N ASP A 154 20.45 -7.31 12.24
CA ASP A 154 20.82 -8.13 11.06
C ASP A 154 22.10 -7.60 10.37
N PRO A 155 23.29 -8.12 10.74
CA PRO A 155 24.55 -7.62 10.24
C PRO A 155 24.73 -7.84 8.73
N ILE A 156 24.07 -8.83 8.14
CA ILE A 156 24.16 -9.17 6.72
C ILE A 156 23.48 -8.08 5.88
N GLU A 157 22.29 -7.65 6.29
CA GLU A 157 21.56 -6.60 5.56
C GLU A 157 22.24 -5.23 5.71
N ARG A 158 22.80 -4.96 6.90
CA ARG A 158 23.63 -3.77 7.13
C ARG A 158 24.85 -3.74 6.22
N GLU A 159 25.56 -4.86 6.06
CA GLU A 159 26.74 -4.95 5.20
C GLU A 159 26.37 -4.76 3.72
N ARG A 160 25.21 -5.26 3.27
CA ARG A 160 24.71 -5.06 1.90
C ARG A 160 24.39 -3.59 1.60
N ILE A 161 23.75 -2.89 2.54
CA ILE A 161 23.43 -1.46 2.39
C ILE A 161 24.72 -0.64 2.36
N LEU A 162 25.70 -0.97 3.21
CA LEU A 162 27.01 -0.32 3.21
C LEU A 162 27.79 -0.59 1.92
N LYS A 163 27.77 -1.83 1.40
CA LYS A 163 28.41 -2.20 0.12
C LYS A 163 27.83 -1.43 -1.06
N ASN A 164 26.52 -1.27 -1.12
CA ASN A 164 25.84 -0.47 -2.15
C ASN A 164 26.21 1.02 -2.09
N GLN A 165 26.61 1.56 -0.93
CA GLN A 165 27.09 2.96 -0.82
C GLN A 165 28.54 3.13 -1.31
N THR A 166 29.38 2.10 -1.19
CA THR A 166 30.77 2.12 -1.67
C THR A 166 30.94 1.93 -3.17
N GLY A 167 29.86 1.70 -3.93
CA GLY A 167 29.90 1.59 -5.39
C GLY A 167 30.63 0.34 -5.89
N ASP A 168 30.65 -0.75 -5.13
CA ASP A 168 31.19 -2.03 -5.59
C ASP A 168 30.05 -2.87 -6.18
N ASP A 169 29.67 -2.56 -7.42
CA ASP A 169 28.68 -3.24 -8.28
C ASP A 169 29.14 -4.64 -8.68
N ARG A 170 29.47 -5.49 -7.71
CA ARG A 170 29.79 -6.90 -7.93
C ARG A 170 29.10 -7.76 -6.89
N GLN A 171 27.83 -8.09 -7.15
CA GLN A 171 27.43 -9.48 -7.42
C GLN A 171 25.94 -9.61 -7.77
N PRO A 172 25.58 -10.57 -8.65
CA PRO A 172 24.21 -10.79 -9.10
C PRO A 172 23.41 -11.52 -8.02
N LEU A 173 22.15 -11.11 -7.87
CA LEU A 173 21.15 -11.84 -7.07
C LEU A 173 20.73 -13.11 -7.82
N LEU A 174 21.07 -14.27 -7.24
CA LEU A 174 20.41 -15.55 -7.46
C LEU A 174 19.44 -15.80 -6.29
#